data_AF-A0A2A4J8H2-F1
#
_entry.id   AF-A0A2A4J8H2-F1
#
_cell.length_a   1.000
_cell.length_b   1.000
_cell.length_c   1.000
_cell.angle_alpha   90.00
_cell.angle_beta   90.00
_cell.angle_gamma   90.00
#
_symmetry.space_group_name_H-M   'P 1'
#
loop_
_entity.id
_entity.type
_entity.pdbx_description
1 polymer ?
#
loop_
_entity_poly.entity_id
_entity_poly.type
_entity_poly.pdbx_seq_one_letter_code
_entity_poly.pdbx_strand_id
1 'polypeptide(L)'
;MKTGLLYGIVASSKTRVRCVFCGVYIPKASKCIEQHTNGAKHKENIELMNENGICLLDDILHCKPCKQNLPEDESVTKHIEGEDHANWIAAMDDLVDGEFITLDAYLSCEKDEVFCEVCNSSVNCSLLSIEEHVNHINHRTNITERLKPLNGIFPVDNDDEVWCKVCDAYIDNTVQSILSHIDDDEQHMEWFSEIEDLIENQDVSIESFLTLEHENFAYCNKCQMEVMCNALNIESHVHSDAHLNQFGL
;
A
#
# COMPACT_ATOMS: atom_id res chain seq x y z
N MET A 1 18.32 37.07 -15.01
CA MET A 1 17.46 36.64 -13.89
C MET A 1 16.63 35.47 -14.38
N LYS A 2 17.06 34.23 -14.09
CA LYS A 2 16.36 32.98 -14.40
C LYS A 2 15.72 32.40 -13.12
N THR A 3 15.09 33.25 -12.32
CA THR A 3 14.55 32.89 -10.99
C THR A 3 13.06 32.53 -11.00
N GLY A 4 12.38 32.59 -12.16
CA GLY A 4 10.92 32.42 -12.25
C GLY A 4 10.42 30.97 -12.14
N LEU A 5 11.15 30.01 -12.73
CA LEU A 5 10.68 28.62 -12.87
C LEU A 5 10.79 27.79 -11.58
N LEU A 6 11.74 28.10 -10.69
CA LEU A 6 12.02 27.28 -9.50
C LEU A 6 11.10 27.54 -8.30
N TYR A 7 10.30 28.62 -8.33
CA TYR A 7 9.45 29.03 -7.20
C TYR A 7 8.00 29.34 -7.63
N GLY A 8 7.62 28.96 -8.85
CA GLY A 8 6.27 29.18 -9.37
C GLY A 8 5.89 30.66 -9.49
N ILE A 9 6.84 31.56 -9.72
CA ILE A 9 6.57 33.01 -9.82
C ILE A 9 6.58 33.46 -11.27
N VAL A 10 5.40 33.83 -11.76
CA VAL A 10 5.17 34.27 -13.13
C VAL A 10 4.82 35.76 -13.20
N ALA A 11 5.20 36.41 -14.29
CA ALA A 11 4.88 37.81 -14.50
C ALA A 11 3.38 37.97 -14.78
N SER A 12 2.71 38.83 -14.00
CA SER A 12 1.27 39.11 -14.20
C SER A 12 1.04 40.53 -14.74
N SER A 13 1.60 41.55 -14.08
CA SER A 13 1.45 42.94 -14.50
C SER A 13 2.71 43.77 -14.23
N LYS A 14 2.66 45.07 -14.55
CA LYS A 14 3.78 45.99 -14.30
C LYS A 14 4.16 46.07 -12.82
N THR A 15 3.20 45.88 -11.92
CA THR A 15 3.38 46.07 -10.47
C THR A 15 3.20 44.80 -9.63
N ARG A 16 2.76 43.69 -10.23
CA ARG A 16 2.50 42.43 -9.53
C ARG A 16 3.04 41.22 -10.29
N VAL A 17 3.41 40.20 -9.53
CA VAL A 17 3.70 38.84 -10.01
C VAL A 17 2.64 37.90 -9.46
N ARG A 18 2.42 36.76 -10.10
CA ARG A 18 1.53 35.71 -9.62
C ARG A 18 2.37 34.54 -9.12
N CYS A 19 1.99 33.97 -7.98
CA CYS A 19 2.45 32.65 -7.59
C CYS A 19 1.47 31.61 -8.12
N VAL A 20 1.92 30.74 -9.01
CA VAL A 20 1.07 29.72 -9.65
C VAL A 20 0.67 28.63 -8.65
N PHE A 21 1.53 28.27 -7.70
CA PHE A 21 1.26 27.27 -6.67
C PHE A 21 0.20 27.71 -5.67
N CYS A 22 0.16 29.01 -5.37
CA CYS A 22 -0.75 29.56 -4.36
C CYS A 22 -1.97 30.28 -4.94
N GLY A 23 -2.01 30.54 -6.26
CA GLY A 23 -3.10 31.28 -6.90
C GLY A 23 -3.20 32.76 -6.47
N VAL A 24 -2.14 33.34 -5.89
CA VAL A 24 -2.16 34.71 -5.33
C VAL A 24 -1.27 35.69 -6.10
N TYR A 25 -1.65 36.97 -6.06
CA TYR A 25 -0.87 38.06 -6.63
C TYR A 25 0.00 38.73 -5.56
N ILE A 26 1.29 38.84 -5.85
CA ILE A 26 2.30 39.39 -4.96
C ILE A 26 2.82 40.70 -5.55
N PRO A 27 3.01 41.77 -4.76
CA PRO A 27 3.68 42.97 -5.24
C PRO A 27 5.05 42.64 -5.85
N LYS A 28 5.39 43.27 -6.96
CA LYS A 28 6.67 43.09 -7.67
C LYS A 28 7.83 43.80 -6.92
N ALA A 29 7.98 43.50 -5.65
CA ALA A 29 9.05 43.94 -4.77
C ALA A 29 9.77 42.69 -4.23
N SER A 30 11.09 42.63 -4.36
CA SER A 30 11.88 41.41 -4.05
C SER A 30 11.60 40.88 -2.65
N LYS A 31 11.50 41.77 -1.65
CA LYS A 31 11.19 41.39 -0.26
C LYS A 31 9.83 40.68 -0.12
N CYS A 32 8.82 41.10 -0.88
CA CYS A 32 7.50 40.47 -0.85
C CYS A 32 7.52 39.09 -1.50
N ILE A 33 8.27 38.94 -2.60
CA ILE A 33 8.43 37.66 -3.29
C ILE A 33 9.18 36.68 -2.39
N GLU A 34 10.31 37.08 -1.82
CA GLU A 34 11.11 36.25 -0.91
C GLU A 34 10.34 35.86 0.36
N GLN A 35 9.58 36.78 0.94
CA GLN A 35 8.75 36.47 2.11
C GLN A 35 7.66 35.44 1.76
N HIS A 36 7.09 35.52 0.55
CA HIS A 36 6.08 34.57 0.09
C HIS A 36 6.70 33.20 -0.19
N THR A 37 7.75 33.12 -1.01
CA THR A 37 8.36 31.85 -1.43
C THR A 37 9.00 31.08 -0.28
N ASN A 38 9.42 31.78 0.79
CA ASN A 38 9.92 31.15 2.01
C ASN A 38 8.82 30.89 3.06
N GLY A 39 7.59 31.32 2.81
CA GLY A 39 6.46 31.14 3.72
C GLY A 39 6.04 29.67 3.83
N ALA A 40 5.59 29.26 5.01
CA ALA A 40 5.17 27.89 5.29
C ALA A 40 4.12 27.38 4.30
N LYS A 41 3.06 28.18 4.06
CA LYS A 41 1.98 27.83 3.12
C LYS A 41 2.47 27.61 1.68
N HIS A 42 3.52 28.32 1.25
CA HIS A 42 4.07 28.11 -0.09
C HIS A 42 4.79 26.77 -0.19
N LYS A 43 5.55 26.40 0.84
CA LYS A 43 6.25 25.11 0.91
C LYS A 43 5.26 23.95 1.00
N GLU A 44 4.25 24.07 1.84
CA GLU A 44 3.14 23.12 1.95
C GLU A 44 2.45 22.91 0.61
N ASN A 45 2.18 23.97 -0.16
CA ASN A 45 1.60 23.81 -1.49
C ASN A 45 2.52 23.05 -2.47
N ILE A 46 3.85 23.14 -2.32
CA ILE A 46 4.80 22.38 -3.15
C ILE A 46 4.79 20.90 -2.74
N GLU A 47 4.71 20.61 -1.44
CA GLU A 47 4.59 19.25 -0.91
C GLU A 47 3.29 18.61 -1.41
N LEU A 48 2.16 19.31 -1.25
CA LEU A 48 0.86 18.88 -1.78
C LEU A 48 0.88 18.61 -3.27
N MET A 49 1.60 19.42 -4.07
CA MET A 49 1.74 19.18 -5.50
C MET A 49 2.39 17.83 -5.81
N ASN A 50 3.49 17.50 -5.12
CA ASN A 50 4.23 16.25 -5.30
C ASN A 50 3.45 15.04 -4.79
N GLU A 51 2.65 15.20 -3.75
CA GLU A 51 1.81 14.13 -3.19
C GLU A 51 0.55 13.88 -4.04
N ASN A 52 0.19 14.80 -4.94
CA ASN A 52 -1.08 14.76 -5.66
C ASN A 52 -0.93 14.76 -7.19
N GLY A 53 0.25 14.50 -7.76
CA GLY A 53 0.37 14.41 -9.22
C GLY A 53 0.24 15.75 -9.94
N ILE A 54 0.51 16.87 -9.26
CA ILE A 54 0.40 18.21 -9.85
C ILE A 54 1.78 18.74 -10.22
N CYS A 55 2.02 18.92 -11.51
CA CYS A 55 3.30 19.35 -12.04
C CYS A 55 3.18 20.75 -12.69
N LEU A 56 4.28 21.50 -12.71
CA LEU A 56 4.36 22.75 -13.46
C LEU A 56 4.90 22.48 -14.88
N LEU A 57 4.04 22.64 -15.89
CA LEU A 57 4.37 22.50 -17.30
C LEU A 57 4.18 23.86 -18.00
N ASP A 58 5.24 24.44 -18.56
CA ASP A 58 5.19 25.73 -19.27
C ASP A 58 4.48 26.86 -18.50
N ASP A 59 4.82 27.03 -17.22
CA ASP A 59 4.22 28.02 -16.30
C ASP A 59 2.73 27.76 -15.96
N ILE A 60 2.17 26.61 -16.35
CA ILE A 60 0.81 26.18 -16.07
C ILE A 60 0.83 24.94 -15.18
N LEU A 61 -0.03 24.92 -14.17
CA LEU A 61 -0.20 23.74 -13.33
C LEU A 61 -1.02 22.69 -14.07
N HIS A 62 -0.52 21.46 -14.11
CA HIS A 62 -1.17 20.31 -14.71
C HIS A 62 -1.34 19.23 -13.66
N CYS A 63 -2.57 18.75 -13.47
CA CYS A 63 -2.85 17.60 -12.63
C CYS A 63 -2.88 16.33 -13.49
N LYS A 64 -1.94 15.41 -13.25
CA LYS A 64 -1.87 14.11 -13.94
C LYS A 64 -3.08 13.23 -13.63
N PRO A 65 -3.50 13.04 -12.35
CA PRO A 65 -4.74 12.35 -12.00
C PRO A 65 -5.96 12.82 -12.80
N CYS A 66 -6.24 14.12 -12.79
CA CYS A 66 -7.40 14.70 -13.46
C CYS A 66 -7.19 14.93 -14.97
N LYS A 67 -5.96 14.74 -15.48
CA LYS A 67 -5.55 14.98 -16.88
C LYS A 67 -5.93 16.37 -17.39
N GLN A 68 -5.87 17.38 -16.52
CA GLN A 68 -6.29 18.74 -16.85
C GLN A 68 -5.33 19.81 -16.31
N ASN A 69 -5.32 20.95 -16.98
CA ASN A 69 -4.61 22.12 -16.54
C ASN A 69 -5.46 22.90 -15.54
N LEU A 70 -4.87 23.31 -14.42
CA LEU A 70 -5.54 24.13 -13.42
C LEU A 70 -5.68 25.58 -13.94
N PRO A 71 -6.87 26.19 -13.82
CA PRO A 71 -7.10 27.60 -14.13
C PRO A 71 -6.19 28.55 -13.34
N GLU A 72 -5.99 29.76 -13.86
CA GLU A 72 -5.10 30.75 -13.22
C GLU A 72 -5.58 31.23 -11.83
N ASP A 73 -6.88 31.20 -11.60
CA ASP A 73 -7.51 31.61 -10.34
C ASP A 73 -7.66 30.45 -9.34
N GLU A 74 -7.29 29.23 -9.74
CA GLU A 74 -7.29 28.06 -8.89
C GLU A 74 -5.92 27.83 -8.22
N SER A 75 -5.96 27.56 -6.92
CA SER A 75 -4.79 27.15 -6.14
C SER A 75 -4.74 25.63 -6.01
N VAL A 76 -3.55 25.07 -5.82
CA VAL A 76 -3.31 23.63 -5.58
C VAL A 76 -4.29 23.04 -4.56
N THR A 77 -4.42 23.64 -3.37
CA THR A 77 -5.30 23.15 -2.30
C THR A 77 -6.76 23.05 -2.75
N LYS A 78 -7.27 24.09 -3.41
CA LYS A 78 -8.66 24.15 -3.88
C LYS A 78 -8.94 23.06 -4.94
N HIS A 79 -7.96 22.78 -5.79
CA HIS A 79 -8.07 21.72 -6.79
C HIS A 79 -8.12 20.33 -6.14
N ILE A 80 -7.22 20.06 -5.17
CA ILE A 80 -7.14 18.77 -4.46
C ILE A 80 -8.43 18.51 -3.67
N GLU A 81 -9.00 19.54 -3.05
CA GLU A 81 -10.29 19.47 -2.35
C GLU A 81 -11.50 19.39 -3.30
N GLY A 82 -11.29 19.54 -4.61
CA GLY A 82 -12.34 19.44 -5.62
C GLY A 82 -12.83 18.00 -5.83
N GLU A 83 -14.10 17.85 -6.17
CA GLU A 83 -14.75 16.54 -6.32
C GLU A 83 -14.02 15.63 -7.32
N ASP A 84 -13.59 16.15 -8.47
CA ASP A 84 -12.93 15.35 -9.51
C ASP A 84 -11.62 14.71 -9.01
N HIS A 85 -10.80 15.47 -8.27
CA HIS A 85 -9.53 14.98 -7.74
C HIS A 85 -9.77 14.04 -6.56
N ALA A 86 -10.63 14.43 -5.62
CA ALA A 86 -10.98 13.61 -4.46
C ALA A 86 -11.56 12.25 -4.88
N ASN A 87 -12.45 12.23 -5.88
CA ASN A 87 -13.03 10.99 -6.40
C ASN A 87 -11.98 10.11 -7.09
N TRP A 88 -11.02 10.70 -7.81
CA TRP A 88 -9.94 9.93 -8.41
C TRP A 88 -9.04 9.29 -7.35
N ILE A 89 -8.68 10.05 -6.32
CA ILE A 89 -7.85 9.55 -5.20
C ILE A 89 -8.57 8.40 -4.51
N ALA A 90 -9.84 8.59 -4.13
CA ALA A 90 -10.62 7.53 -3.50
C ALA A 90 -10.70 6.26 -4.37
N ALA A 91 -11.02 6.41 -5.66
CA ALA A 91 -11.09 5.26 -6.57
C ALA A 91 -9.74 4.59 -6.81
N MET A 92 -8.64 5.35 -6.80
CA MET A 92 -7.30 4.78 -6.95
C MET A 92 -6.86 4.07 -5.67
N ASP A 93 -7.08 4.68 -4.51
CA ASP A 93 -6.78 4.09 -3.20
C ASP A 93 -7.53 2.77 -3.03
N ASP A 94 -8.84 2.73 -3.33
CA ASP A 94 -9.64 1.50 -3.31
C ASP A 94 -9.09 0.39 -4.24
N LEU A 95 -8.45 0.78 -5.35
CA LEU A 95 -7.88 -0.17 -6.32
C LEU A 95 -6.47 -0.64 -5.98
N VAL A 96 -5.70 0.11 -5.18
CA VAL A 96 -4.30 -0.23 -4.86
C VAL A 96 -4.10 -0.66 -3.42
N ASP A 97 -5.09 -0.46 -2.55
CA ASP A 97 -5.00 -0.83 -1.14
C ASP A 97 -4.77 -2.33 -0.98
N GLY A 98 -3.71 -2.70 -0.27
CA GLY A 98 -3.26 -4.09 -0.14
C GLY A 98 -2.64 -4.72 -1.40
N GLU A 99 -2.69 -4.07 -2.57
CA GLU A 99 -2.27 -4.64 -3.86
C GLU A 99 -0.75 -4.53 -4.14
N PHE A 100 0.01 -3.95 -3.21
CA PHE A 100 1.45 -3.70 -3.32
C PHE A 100 1.84 -2.91 -4.58
N ILE A 101 1.02 -1.91 -4.93
CA ILE A 101 1.26 -0.98 -6.03
C ILE A 101 1.68 0.37 -5.45
N THR A 102 2.81 0.90 -5.92
CA THR A 102 3.37 2.17 -5.44
C THR A 102 3.02 3.32 -6.39
N LEU A 103 2.37 4.36 -5.87
CA LEU A 103 1.94 5.54 -6.64
C LEU A 103 2.97 6.68 -6.62
N ASP A 104 3.94 6.66 -5.69
CA ASP A 104 4.86 7.79 -5.41
C ASP A 104 5.53 8.37 -6.66
N ALA A 105 6.10 7.52 -7.52
CA ALA A 105 6.78 7.98 -8.74
C ALA A 105 5.81 8.60 -9.76
N TYR A 106 4.55 8.19 -9.76
CA TYR A 106 3.52 8.78 -10.60
C TYR A 106 3.06 10.12 -10.06
N LEU A 107 2.79 10.19 -8.75
CA LEU A 107 2.31 11.40 -8.06
C LEU A 107 3.39 12.49 -7.98
N SER A 108 4.67 12.13 -7.85
CA SER A 108 5.79 13.08 -7.92
C SER A 108 6.11 13.58 -9.33
N CYS A 109 5.33 13.14 -10.33
CA CYS A 109 5.55 13.43 -11.74
C CYS A 109 6.87 12.90 -12.33
N GLU A 110 7.55 11.97 -11.65
CA GLU A 110 8.79 11.36 -12.13
C GLU A 110 8.55 10.37 -13.28
N LYS A 111 7.42 9.65 -13.23
CA LYS A 111 7.04 8.61 -14.21
C LYS A 111 5.56 8.69 -14.57
N ASP A 112 5.21 8.11 -15.72
CA ASP A 112 3.82 7.96 -16.18
C ASP A 112 3.20 6.61 -15.83
N GLU A 113 3.98 5.75 -15.18
CA GLU A 113 3.62 4.39 -14.79
C GLU A 113 3.81 4.22 -13.29
N VAL A 114 3.01 3.33 -12.71
CA VAL A 114 3.15 2.86 -11.32
C VAL A 114 3.87 1.52 -11.31
N PHE A 115 4.44 1.14 -10.17
CA PHE A 115 5.16 -0.11 -10.04
C PHE A 115 4.41 -1.07 -9.12
N CYS A 116 4.11 -2.26 -9.63
CA CYS A 116 3.55 -3.37 -8.86
C CYS A 116 4.69 -4.25 -8.35
N GLU A 117 4.84 -4.36 -7.03
CA GLU A 117 5.92 -5.10 -6.41
C GLU A 117 5.75 -6.61 -6.52
N VAL A 118 4.52 -7.11 -6.42
CA VAL A 118 4.25 -8.57 -6.50
C VAL A 118 4.43 -9.11 -7.90
N CYS A 119 4.11 -8.31 -8.93
CA CYS A 119 4.35 -8.67 -10.32
C CYS A 119 5.73 -8.24 -10.82
N ASN A 120 6.47 -7.41 -10.06
CA ASN A 120 7.73 -6.80 -10.45
C ASN A 120 7.66 -6.15 -11.85
N SER A 121 6.60 -5.36 -12.08
CA SER A 121 6.29 -4.78 -13.39
C SER A 121 5.75 -3.35 -13.29
N SER A 122 5.98 -2.55 -14.33
CA SER A 122 5.38 -1.24 -14.49
C SER A 122 4.00 -1.33 -15.16
N VAL A 123 3.03 -0.58 -14.64
CA VAL A 123 1.64 -0.54 -15.11
C VAL A 123 1.28 0.90 -15.44
N ASN A 124 0.57 1.14 -16.54
CA ASN A 124 0.08 2.47 -16.86
C ASN A 124 -0.88 2.96 -15.77
N CYS A 125 -0.70 4.19 -15.27
CA CYS A 125 -1.54 4.72 -14.21
C CYS A 125 -2.87 5.26 -14.77
N SER A 126 -3.84 4.36 -14.89
CA SER A 126 -5.23 4.72 -15.15
C SER A 126 -6.14 3.76 -14.40
N LEU A 127 -7.31 4.21 -13.94
CA LEU A 127 -8.24 3.37 -13.16
C LEU A 127 -8.51 2.03 -13.87
N LEU A 128 -8.79 2.07 -15.18
CA LEU A 128 -9.01 0.87 -15.99
C LEU A 128 -7.77 -0.05 -16.03
N SER A 129 -6.58 0.50 -16.26
CA SER A 129 -5.36 -0.31 -16.35
C SER A 129 -4.97 -0.95 -15.01
N ILE A 130 -5.21 -0.24 -13.91
CA ILE A 130 -4.98 -0.79 -12.56
C ILE A 130 -6.02 -1.85 -12.26
N GLU A 131 -7.30 -1.58 -12.50
CA GLU A 131 -8.39 -2.54 -12.31
C GLU A 131 -8.18 -3.82 -13.12
N GLU A 132 -7.81 -3.72 -14.40
CA GLU A 132 -7.47 -4.87 -15.25
C GLU A 132 -6.25 -5.64 -14.72
N HIS A 133 -5.25 -4.92 -14.19
CA HIS A 133 -4.04 -5.54 -13.65
C HIS A 133 -4.31 -6.32 -12.36
N VAL A 134 -4.96 -5.70 -11.37
CA VAL A 134 -5.21 -6.33 -10.06
C VAL A 134 -6.18 -7.51 -10.15
N ASN A 135 -7.10 -7.46 -11.12
CA ASN A 135 -8.02 -8.57 -11.40
C ASN A 135 -7.41 -9.67 -12.28
N HIS A 136 -6.21 -9.49 -12.80
CA HIS A 136 -5.57 -10.50 -13.63
C HIS A 136 -5.08 -11.69 -12.78
N ILE A 137 -5.29 -12.92 -13.28
CA ILE A 137 -4.99 -14.16 -12.55
C ILE A 137 -3.55 -14.24 -12.03
N ASN A 138 -2.58 -13.79 -12.83
CA ASN A 138 -1.16 -13.75 -12.42
C ASN A 138 -0.93 -12.85 -11.19
N HIS A 139 -1.59 -11.70 -11.12
CA HIS A 139 -1.44 -10.77 -10.00
C HIS A 139 -2.02 -11.39 -8.73
N ARG A 140 -3.26 -11.88 -8.81
CA ARG A 140 -3.93 -12.58 -7.70
C ARG A 140 -3.11 -13.77 -7.19
N THR A 141 -2.56 -14.58 -8.10
CA THR A 141 -1.68 -15.70 -7.74
C THR A 141 -0.43 -15.20 -6.99
N ASN A 142 0.22 -14.15 -7.48
CA ASN A 142 1.41 -13.60 -6.82
C ASN A 142 1.11 -13.04 -5.42
N ILE A 143 -0.06 -12.42 -5.22
CA ILE A 143 -0.51 -11.99 -3.90
C ILE A 143 -0.68 -13.21 -2.98
N THR A 144 -1.42 -14.22 -3.42
CA THR A 144 -1.63 -15.44 -2.63
C THR A 144 -0.31 -16.12 -2.28
N GLU A 145 0.63 -16.27 -3.22
CA GLU A 145 1.98 -16.80 -2.93
C GLU A 145 2.75 -15.95 -1.90
N ARG A 146 2.57 -14.63 -1.93
CA ARG A 146 3.22 -13.71 -0.97
C ARG A 146 2.60 -13.79 0.42
N LEU A 147 1.29 -14.04 0.51
CA LEU A 147 0.54 -14.15 1.77
C LEU A 147 0.58 -15.57 2.38
N LYS A 148 0.88 -16.60 1.58
CA LYS A 148 0.99 -18.00 2.02
C LYS A 148 1.80 -18.20 3.30
N PRO A 149 3.06 -17.69 3.41
CA PRO A 149 3.89 -17.94 4.59
C PRO A 149 3.34 -17.34 5.88
N LEU A 150 2.38 -16.43 5.77
CA LEU A 150 1.84 -15.68 6.89
C LEU A 150 0.49 -16.26 7.34
N ASN A 151 -0.34 -16.73 6.41
CA ASN A 151 -1.77 -16.96 6.70
C ASN A 151 -2.34 -18.30 6.22
N GLY A 152 -1.55 -19.17 5.59
CA GLY A 152 -2.05 -20.50 5.17
C GLY A 152 -3.17 -20.44 4.12
N ILE A 153 -3.09 -19.45 3.22
CA ILE A 153 -4.06 -19.24 2.14
C ILE A 153 -3.57 -19.88 0.85
N PHE A 154 -4.39 -20.71 0.22
CA PHE A 154 -4.02 -21.49 -0.97
C PHE A 154 -4.98 -21.22 -2.13
N PRO A 155 -4.49 -21.12 -3.38
CA PRO A 155 -5.37 -21.07 -4.54
C PRO A 155 -6.12 -22.39 -4.72
N VAL A 156 -7.33 -22.32 -5.27
CA VAL A 156 -8.11 -23.50 -5.66
C VAL A 156 -8.40 -23.50 -7.17
N ASP A 157 -8.80 -24.65 -7.72
CA ASP A 157 -8.92 -24.88 -9.17
C ASP A 157 -9.88 -23.93 -9.92
N ASN A 158 -10.79 -23.26 -9.21
CA ASN A 158 -11.80 -22.40 -9.85
C ASN A 158 -11.33 -20.97 -10.11
N ASP A 159 -10.13 -20.57 -9.65
CA ASP A 159 -9.54 -19.23 -9.74
C ASP A 159 -10.35 -18.08 -9.09
N ASP A 160 -11.61 -18.33 -8.73
CA ASP A 160 -12.55 -17.37 -8.14
C ASP A 160 -12.42 -17.31 -6.62
N GLU A 161 -11.92 -18.37 -5.99
CA GLU A 161 -11.77 -18.50 -4.55
C GLU A 161 -10.33 -18.87 -4.15
N VAL A 162 -10.03 -18.68 -2.88
CA VAL A 162 -8.87 -19.24 -2.19
C VAL A 162 -9.35 -19.98 -0.94
N TRP A 163 -8.61 -21.03 -0.56
CA TRP A 163 -8.89 -21.81 0.63
C TRP A 163 -7.96 -21.42 1.77
N CYS A 164 -8.53 -21.13 2.93
CA CYS A 164 -7.80 -20.91 4.16
C CYS A 164 -7.69 -22.23 4.93
N LYS A 165 -6.47 -22.71 5.09
CA LYS A 165 -6.18 -23.96 5.80
C LYS A 165 -6.40 -23.87 7.31
N VAL A 166 -6.27 -22.69 7.88
CA VAL A 166 -6.39 -22.45 9.32
C VAL A 166 -7.82 -22.70 9.80
N CYS A 167 -8.81 -22.15 9.08
CA CYS A 167 -10.23 -22.24 9.45
C CYS A 167 -11.07 -23.11 8.51
N ASP A 168 -10.47 -23.70 7.47
CA ASP A 168 -11.13 -24.51 6.44
C ASP A 168 -12.24 -23.75 5.68
N ALA A 169 -12.02 -22.45 5.43
CA ALA A 169 -12.96 -21.57 4.74
C ALA A 169 -12.53 -21.29 3.28
N TYR A 170 -13.51 -21.05 2.42
CA TYR A 170 -13.31 -20.55 1.05
C TYR A 170 -13.62 -19.05 1.03
N ILE A 171 -12.74 -18.27 0.41
CA ILE A 171 -12.74 -16.81 0.41
C ILE A 171 -12.65 -16.35 -1.04
N ASP A 172 -13.39 -15.31 -1.42
CA ASP A 172 -13.26 -14.73 -2.76
C ASP A 172 -11.80 -14.34 -3.04
N ASN A 173 -11.29 -14.68 -4.23
CA ASN A 173 -9.93 -14.42 -4.66
C ASN A 173 -9.72 -12.96 -5.07
N THR A 174 -9.95 -12.06 -4.11
CA THR A 174 -9.65 -10.64 -4.18
C THR A 174 -8.81 -10.26 -2.96
N VAL A 175 -7.90 -9.30 -3.10
CA VAL A 175 -7.02 -8.91 -1.99
C VAL A 175 -7.81 -8.38 -0.81
N GLN A 176 -8.86 -7.59 -1.06
CA GLN A 176 -9.74 -7.07 -0.01
C GLN A 176 -10.39 -8.19 0.81
N SER A 177 -10.97 -9.21 0.13
CA SER A 177 -11.59 -10.34 0.84
C SER A 177 -10.57 -11.15 1.63
N ILE A 178 -9.37 -11.36 1.08
CA ILE A 178 -8.29 -12.10 1.74
C ILE A 178 -7.78 -11.33 2.98
N LEU A 179 -7.52 -10.03 2.85
CA LEU A 179 -7.04 -9.21 3.97
C LEU A 179 -8.10 -9.08 5.07
N SER A 180 -9.37 -8.84 4.71
CA SER A 180 -10.44 -8.80 5.71
C SER A 180 -10.62 -10.16 6.41
N HIS A 181 -10.42 -11.27 5.70
CA HIS A 181 -10.38 -12.58 6.36
C HIS A 181 -9.21 -12.70 7.34
N ILE A 182 -8.02 -12.25 6.96
CA ILE A 182 -6.82 -12.35 7.82
C ILE A 182 -6.97 -11.48 9.07
N ASP A 183 -7.47 -10.24 8.91
CA ASP A 183 -7.44 -9.23 9.97
C ASP A 183 -8.72 -9.19 10.82
N ASP A 184 -9.88 -9.57 10.26
CA ASP A 184 -11.19 -9.39 10.89
C ASP A 184 -11.93 -10.70 11.21
N ASP A 185 -11.52 -11.85 10.65
CA ASP A 185 -12.19 -13.12 10.91
C ASP A 185 -11.85 -13.64 12.32
N GLU A 186 -12.85 -13.68 13.19
CA GLU A 186 -12.69 -14.08 14.60
C GLU A 186 -12.08 -15.47 14.73
N GLN A 187 -12.49 -16.43 13.89
CA GLN A 187 -11.97 -17.80 13.95
C GLN A 187 -10.50 -17.88 13.51
N HIS A 188 -10.13 -17.18 12.43
CA HIS A 188 -8.75 -17.09 11.97
C HIS A 188 -7.84 -16.47 13.04
N MET A 189 -8.27 -15.34 13.59
CA MET A 189 -7.50 -14.58 14.58
C MET A 189 -7.36 -15.32 15.91
N GLU A 190 -8.42 -15.96 16.40
CA GLU A 190 -8.37 -16.78 17.61
C GLU A 190 -7.37 -17.93 17.48
N TRP A 191 -7.34 -18.61 16.33
CA TRP A 191 -6.40 -19.69 16.08
C TRP A 191 -4.95 -19.19 16.13
N PHE A 192 -4.64 -18.08 15.47
CA PHE A 192 -3.28 -17.52 15.50
C PHE A 192 -2.88 -17.11 16.91
N SER A 193 -3.75 -16.42 17.65
CA SER A 193 -3.49 -16.04 19.03
C SER A 193 -3.20 -17.25 19.92
N GLU A 194 -3.99 -18.32 19.81
CA GLU A 194 -3.81 -19.53 20.61
C GLU A 194 -2.50 -20.25 20.25
N ILE A 195 -2.20 -20.41 18.96
CA ILE A 195 -0.98 -21.08 18.51
C ILE A 195 0.27 -20.28 18.86
N GLU A 196 0.26 -18.96 18.65
CA GLU A 196 1.38 -18.08 18.99
C GLU A 196 1.72 -18.14 20.47
N ASP A 197 0.72 -18.05 21.36
CA ASP A 197 0.89 -18.17 22.81
C ASP A 197 1.52 -19.53 23.20
N LEU A 198 1.09 -20.61 22.54
CA LEU A 198 1.60 -21.96 22.82
C LEU A 198 3.04 -22.18 22.36
N ILE A 199 3.43 -21.60 21.21
CA ILE A 199 4.78 -21.77 20.65
C ILE A 199 5.77 -20.73 21.14
N GLU A 200 5.29 -19.67 21.81
CA GLU A 200 6.13 -18.59 22.33
C GLU A 200 7.24 -19.17 23.22
N ASN A 201 8.50 -18.92 22.86
CA ASN A 201 9.68 -19.43 23.55
C ASN A 201 9.82 -20.97 23.59
N GLN A 202 9.06 -21.73 22.80
CA GLN A 202 9.11 -23.20 22.75
C GLN A 202 9.96 -23.77 21.60
N ASP A 203 10.50 -22.91 20.72
CA ASP A 203 11.29 -23.30 19.55
C ASP A 203 10.52 -24.28 18.63
N VAL A 204 9.23 -23.98 18.44
CA VAL A 204 8.32 -24.68 17.53
C VAL A 204 8.02 -23.75 16.36
N SER A 205 8.17 -24.26 15.13
CA SER A 205 7.86 -23.54 13.89
C SER A 205 6.62 -24.11 13.22
N ILE A 206 5.72 -23.22 12.80
CA ILE A 206 4.54 -23.53 12.00
C ILE A 206 4.70 -23.14 10.52
N GLU A 207 5.89 -22.67 10.13
CA GLU A 207 6.14 -22.15 8.77
C GLU A 207 5.80 -23.19 7.69
N SER A 208 6.23 -24.44 7.86
CA SER A 208 5.92 -25.51 6.91
C SER A 208 4.42 -25.81 6.83
N PHE A 209 3.71 -25.74 7.95
CA PHE A 209 2.26 -25.89 7.99
C PHE A 209 1.54 -24.79 7.18
N LEU A 210 1.97 -23.53 7.33
CA LEU A 210 1.38 -22.39 6.62
C LEU A 210 1.75 -22.35 5.13
N THR A 211 2.96 -22.76 4.76
CA THR A 211 3.48 -22.64 3.39
C THR A 211 3.12 -23.82 2.48
N LEU A 212 2.94 -25.02 3.03
CA LEU A 212 2.72 -26.23 2.26
C LEU A 212 1.29 -26.73 2.41
N GLU A 213 0.56 -26.84 1.30
CA GLU A 213 -0.87 -27.17 1.27
C GLU A 213 -1.20 -28.43 2.09
N HIS A 214 -0.43 -29.50 1.91
CA HIS A 214 -0.70 -30.80 2.53
C HIS A 214 0.04 -31.07 3.85
N GLU A 215 0.83 -30.10 4.34
CA GLU A 215 1.61 -30.28 5.57
C GLU A 215 0.75 -30.06 6.81
N ASN A 216 0.54 -31.07 7.65
CA ASN A 216 -0.32 -30.95 8.83
C ASN A 216 0.47 -30.82 10.13
N PHE A 217 1.79 -30.76 10.05
CA PHE A 217 2.68 -30.77 11.20
C PHE A 217 3.42 -29.42 11.37
N ALA A 218 3.52 -28.99 12.62
CA ALA A 218 4.51 -28.05 13.08
C ALA A 218 5.81 -28.81 13.40
N TYR A 219 6.93 -28.12 13.33
CA TYR A 219 8.23 -28.71 13.63
C TYR A 219 8.80 -28.12 14.93
N CYS A 220 9.02 -28.97 15.93
CA CYS A 220 9.72 -28.57 17.14
C CYS A 220 11.23 -28.71 16.92
N ASN A 221 11.94 -27.59 16.82
CA ASN A 221 13.40 -27.56 16.67
C ASN A 221 14.12 -28.00 17.96
N LYS A 222 13.52 -27.76 19.13
CA LYS A 222 14.04 -28.25 20.41
C LYS A 222 14.09 -29.78 20.42
N CYS A 223 12.94 -30.40 20.15
CA CYS A 223 12.75 -31.85 20.18
C CYS A 223 13.21 -32.57 18.91
N GLN A 224 13.42 -31.85 17.82
CA GLN A 224 13.71 -32.39 16.48
C GLN A 224 12.61 -33.36 16.01
N MET A 225 11.33 -33.01 16.24
CA MET A 225 10.18 -33.86 15.90
C MET A 225 9.02 -33.05 15.32
N GLU A 226 8.22 -33.75 14.52
CA GLU A 226 6.95 -33.24 13.98
C GLU A 226 5.82 -33.41 15.00
N VAL A 227 4.99 -32.37 15.12
CA VAL A 227 3.84 -32.30 16.03
C VAL A 227 2.64 -31.87 15.22
N MET A 228 1.50 -32.53 15.34
CA MET A 228 0.30 -32.15 14.58
C MET A 228 -0.07 -30.70 14.91
N CYS A 229 -0.25 -29.86 13.89
CA CYS A 229 -0.42 -28.42 14.04
C CYS A 229 -1.87 -28.09 14.43
N ASN A 230 -2.18 -28.26 15.70
CA ASN A 230 -3.39 -27.73 16.34
C ASN A 230 -3.09 -27.48 17.83
N ALA A 231 -3.89 -26.62 18.46
CA ALA A 231 -3.67 -26.17 19.83
C ALA A 231 -3.51 -27.32 20.82
N LEU A 232 -4.41 -28.32 20.77
CA LEU A 232 -4.38 -29.48 21.67
C LEU A 232 -3.05 -30.26 21.58
N ASN A 233 -2.59 -30.56 20.37
CA ASN A 233 -1.38 -31.38 20.18
C ASN A 233 -0.10 -30.58 20.50
N ILE A 234 -0.07 -29.31 20.13
CA ILE A 234 1.04 -28.42 20.47
C ILE A 234 1.10 -28.23 21.98
N GLU A 235 -0.02 -27.91 22.64
CA GLU A 235 -0.11 -27.78 24.09
C GLU A 235 0.36 -29.05 24.81
N SER A 236 -0.14 -30.22 24.39
CA SER A 236 0.29 -31.51 24.96
C SER A 236 1.77 -31.78 24.74
N HIS A 237 2.35 -31.34 23.62
CA HIS A 237 3.77 -31.52 23.32
C HIS A 237 4.63 -30.61 24.18
N VAL A 238 4.33 -29.31 24.24
CA VAL A 238 5.16 -28.32 24.98
C VAL A 238 5.11 -28.53 26.49
N HIS A 239 4.02 -29.11 27.01
CA HIS A 239 3.90 -29.50 28.41
C HIS A 239 4.39 -30.93 28.70
N SER A 240 4.85 -31.68 27.69
CA SER A 240 5.35 -33.04 27.90
C SER A 240 6.71 -33.04 28.60
N ASP A 241 6.93 -34.06 29.43
CA ASP A 241 8.23 -34.28 30.07
C ASP A 241 9.37 -34.40 29.05
N ALA A 242 9.10 -34.92 27.84
CA ALA A 242 10.10 -35.05 26.79
C ALA A 242 10.59 -33.67 26.30
N HIS A 243 9.66 -32.72 26.12
CA HIS A 243 9.97 -31.35 25.71
C HIS A 243 10.59 -30.52 26.83
N LEU A 244 10.10 -30.69 28.06
CA LEU A 244 10.61 -29.94 29.22
C LEU A 244 12.01 -30.42 29.66
N ASN A 245 12.29 -31.73 29.60
CA ASN A 245 13.53 -32.31 30.13
C ASN A 245 14.69 -32.40 29.13
N GLN A 246 14.53 -31.93 27.89
CA GLN A 246 15.62 -32.02 26.90
C GLN A 246 16.85 -31.16 27.21
N PHE A 247 16.79 -30.33 28.26
CA PHE A 247 17.95 -29.78 28.96
C PHE A 247 17.77 -29.80 30.50
N GLY A 248 17.32 -30.93 31.05
CA GLY A 248 17.63 -31.24 32.44
C GLY A 248 19.13 -31.50 32.57
N LEU A 249 19.83 -30.60 33.26
CA LEU A 249 21.09 -30.93 33.95
C LEU A 249 20.93 -32.22 34.77
#